data_AF-A0A9R0EIV3-F1
#
_entry.id   AF-A0A9R0EIV3-F1
#
_cell.length_a   1.000
_cell.length_b   1.000
_cell.length_c   1.000
_cell.angle_alpha   90.00
_cell.angle_beta   90.00
_cell.angle_gamma   90.00
#
_symmetry.space_group_name_H-M   'P 1'
#
loop_
_entity.id
_entity.type
_entity.pdbx_description
1 polymer ?
#
loop_
_entity_poly.entity_id
_entity_poly.type
_entity_poly.pdbx_seq_one_letter_code
_entity_poly.pdbx_strand_id
1 'polypeptide(L)'
;MGVPHITSFCWCMGLEVGAKCVGFIHLLVSLILMILCSVFAENVRGFVGTAEDAGDALYATWYKIAVATAVVTVVHVLLALTLLFSVFKRKSCGIRVWVWVMSVLCVAALLCIVVLVAMHGLSGSGSDIFLSFLEGLVFFGVMAYCILCVNSYYLMLKSAEDMEGPHKSVY
;
A
#
# COMPACT_ATOMS: atom_id res chain seq x y z
N MET A 1 -3.23 -20.53 -16.21
CA MET A 1 -4.29 -20.23 -15.24
C MET A 1 -4.63 -18.76 -15.37
N GLY A 2 -5.87 -18.42 -15.68
CA GLY A 2 -6.29 -17.03 -15.89
C GLY A 2 -6.27 -16.27 -14.57
N VAL A 3 -5.44 -15.23 -14.48
CA VAL A 3 -5.50 -14.28 -13.37
C VAL A 3 -6.81 -13.49 -13.51
N PRO A 4 -7.61 -13.31 -12.44
CA PRO A 4 -8.82 -12.51 -12.52
C PRO A 4 -8.48 -11.10 -13.02
N HIS A 5 -9.22 -10.64 -14.04
CA HIS A 5 -9.06 -9.35 -14.68
C HIS A 5 -10.33 -8.52 -14.54
N ILE A 6 -10.18 -7.22 -14.33
CA ILE A 6 -11.28 -6.27 -14.26
C ILE A 6 -11.34 -5.55 -15.60
N THR A 7 -12.51 -5.46 -16.21
CA THR A 7 -12.70 -4.82 -17.53
C THR A 7 -13.01 -3.32 -17.44
N SER A 8 -13.51 -2.84 -16.30
CA SER A 8 -13.77 -1.42 -16.02
C SER A 8 -13.56 -1.08 -14.54
N PHE A 9 -13.03 0.10 -14.25
CA PHE A 9 -12.97 0.61 -12.88
C PHE A 9 -14.32 1.25 -12.54
N CYS A 10 -14.84 0.99 -11.32
CA CYS A 10 -16.10 1.51 -10.75
C CYS A 10 -17.02 2.28 -11.72
N TRP A 11 -18.14 1.68 -12.13
CA TRP A 11 -19.17 2.31 -12.98
C TRP A 11 -18.62 2.97 -14.27
N CYS A 12 -18.02 2.15 -15.14
CA CYS A 12 -17.68 2.48 -16.54
C CYS A 12 -16.45 3.37 -16.76
N MET A 13 -15.63 3.66 -15.75
CA MET A 13 -14.36 4.34 -15.98
C MET A 13 -13.33 3.40 -16.63
N GLY A 14 -12.58 3.93 -17.61
CA GLY A 14 -11.48 3.22 -18.26
C GLY A 14 -10.38 2.84 -17.25
N LEU A 15 -9.73 1.70 -17.49
CA LEU A 15 -8.66 1.17 -16.63
C LEU A 15 -7.50 2.17 -16.41
N GLU A 16 -7.21 3.02 -17.40
CA GLU A 16 -6.22 4.09 -17.27
C GLU A 16 -6.62 5.12 -16.20
N VAL A 17 -7.89 5.54 -16.20
CA VAL A 17 -8.41 6.49 -15.19
C VAL A 17 -8.40 5.84 -13.81
N GLY A 18 -8.80 4.57 -13.72
CA GLY A 18 -8.72 3.80 -12.48
C GLY A 18 -7.30 3.75 -11.91
N ALA A 19 -6.30 3.41 -12.73
CA ALA A 19 -4.90 3.38 -12.31
C ALA A 19 -4.37 4.75 -11.86
N LYS A 20 -4.79 5.85 -12.52
CA LYS A 20 -4.48 7.22 -12.08
C LYS A 20 -5.11 7.54 -10.73
N CYS A 21 -6.40 7.23 -10.55
CA CYS A 21 -7.10 7.43 -9.28
C CYS A 21 -6.42 6.67 -8.14
N VAL A 22 -6.08 5.39 -8.35
CA VAL A 22 -5.33 4.59 -7.36
C VAL A 22 -4.00 5.25 -7.03
N GLY A 23 -3.24 5.72 -8.03
CA GLY A 23 -1.97 6.41 -7.82
C GLY A 23 -2.09 7.68 -6.99
N PHE A 24 -3.10 8.52 -7.26
CA PHE A 24 -3.32 9.76 -6.49
C PHE A 24 -3.80 9.50 -5.07
N ILE A 25 -4.72 8.56 -4.88
CA ILE A 25 -5.19 8.17 -3.54
C ILE A 25 -4.02 7.59 -2.73
N HIS A 26 -3.23 6.70 -3.35
CA HIS A 26 -2.04 6.12 -2.72
C HIS A 26 -1.04 7.21 -2.31
N LEU A 27 -0.77 8.18 -3.18
CA LEU A 27 0.12 9.30 -2.87
C LEU A 27 -0.41 10.15 -1.71
N LEU A 28 -1.69 10.54 -1.77
CA LEU A 28 -2.33 11.38 -0.75
C LEU A 28 -2.30 10.71 0.63
N VAL A 29 -2.73 9.45 0.70
CA VAL A 29 -2.75 8.68 1.95
C VAL A 29 -1.33 8.52 2.49
N SER A 30 -0.35 8.22 1.63
CA SER A 30 1.05 8.05 2.06
C SER A 30 1.64 9.35 2.62
N LEU A 31 1.37 10.50 2.00
CA LEU A 31 1.82 11.80 2.47
C LEU A 31 1.18 12.17 3.82
N ILE A 32 -0.13 11.96 3.96
CA ILE A 32 -0.84 12.22 5.22
C ILE A 32 -0.26 11.34 6.33
N LEU A 33 -0.12 10.04 6.10
CA LEU A 33 0.45 9.12 7.08
C LEU A 33 1.89 9.48 7.45
N MET A 34 2.72 9.83 6.47
CA MET A 34 4.10 10.27 6.72
C MET A 34 4.14 11.49 7.64
N ILE A 35 3.30 12.50 7.39
CA ILE A 35 3.23 13.71 8.21
C ILE A 35 2.74 13.36 9.62
N LEU A 36 1.63 12.61 9.74
CA LEU A 36 1.06 12.23 11.03
C LEU A 36 2.03 11.40 11.87
N CYS A 37 2.70 10.40 11.28
CA CYS A 37 3.70 9.60 11.98
C CYS A 37 4.92 10.43 12.39
N SER A 38 5.35 11.38 11.57
CA SER A 38 6.48 12.26 11.92
C SER A 38 6.14 13.21 13.08
N VAL A 39 4.95 13.82 13.05
CA VAL A 39 4.45 14.67 14.14
C VAL A 39 4.28 13.86 15.42
N PHE A 40 3.68 12.68 15.32
CA PHE A 40 3.52 11.79 16.47
C PHE A 40 4.87 11.34 17.05
N ALA A 41 5.84 10.97 16.21
CA ALA A 41 7.18 10.60 16.66
C ALA A 41 7.86 11.75 17.42
N GLU A 42 7.78 12.99 16.92
CA GLU A 42 8.39 14.14 17.60
C GLU A 42 7.72 14.44 18.94
N ASN A 43 6.39 14.32 19.02
CA ASN A 43 5.66 14.50 20.29
C ASN A 43 6.03 13.43 21.33
N VAL A 44 6.11 12.16 20.92
CA VAL A 44 6.45 11.04 21.81
C VAL A 44 7.93 11.09 22.24
N ARG A 45 8.82 11.61 21.38
CA ARG A 45 10.25 11.75 21.67
C ARG A 45 10.53 12.53 22.95
N GLY A 46 9.71 13.54 23.27
CA GLY A 46 9.86 14.35 24.48
C GLY A 46 9.74 13.56 25.79
N PHE A 47 9.11 12.39 25.75
CA PHE A 47 8.89 11.53 26.91
C PHE A 47 9.89 10.37 27.01
N VAL A 48 10.65 10.10 25.93
CA VAL A 48 11.59 8.98 25.89
C VAL A 48 12.73 9.19 26.90
N GLY A 49 12.96 8.18 27.75
CA GLY A 49 13.98 8.23 28.80
C GLY A 49 13.64 9.13 29.99
N THR A 50 12.40 9.62 30.07
CA THR A 50 11.89 10.32 31.27
C THR A 50 11.37 9.33 32.32
N ALA A 51 11.02 9.83 33.50
CA ALA A 51 10.40 9.00 34.55
C ALA A 51 9.09 8.33 34.09
N GLU A 52 8.37 8.94 33.13
CA GLU A 52 7.15 8.39 32.55
C GLU A 52 7.41 7.19 31.61
N ASP A 53 8.65 6.99 31.16
CA ASP A 53 9.06 5.92 30.24
C ASP A 53 9.94 4.84 30.93
N ALA A 54 10.31 5.06 32.20
CA ALA A 54 11.26 4.21 32.92
C ALA A 54 10.69 2.84 33.36
N GLY A 55 9.37 2.67 33.35
CA GLY A 55 8.71 1.44 33.80
C GLY A 55 8.49 0.41 32.70
N ASP A 56 7.71 0.78 31.69
CA ASP A 56 7.24 -0.11 30.62
C ASP A 56 7.85 0.20 29.24
N ALA A 57 8.69 1.24 29.15
CA ALA A 57 9.28 1.74 27.91
C ALA A 57 8.22 2.00 26.82
N LEU A 58 7.01 2.38 27.23
CA LEU A 58 5.86 2.60 26.33
C LEU A 58 6.17 3.66 25.29
N TYR A 59 6.67 4.82 25.72
CA TYR A 59 6.98 5.94 24.83
C TYR A 59 8.17 5.61 23.92
N ALA A 60 9.21 4.95 24.43
CA ALA A 60 10.31 4.46 23.60
C ALA A 60 9.84 3.47 22.52
N THR A 61 8.87 2.60 22.84
CA THR A 61 8.31 1.63 21.89
C THR A 61 7.47 2.32 20.83
N TRP A 62 6.55 3.20 21.23
CA TRP A 62 5.74 3.98 20.30
C TRP A 62 6.57 4.90 19.40
N TYR A 63 7.63 5.50 19.94
CA TYR A 63 8.59 6.29 19.15
C TYR A 63 9.22 5.45 18.04
N LYS A 64 9.73 4.25 18.36
CA LYS A 64 10.33 3.33 17.38
C LYS A 64 9.33 2.93 16.30
N ILE A 65 8.10 2.59 16.69
CA ILE A 65 7.02 2.22 15.75
C ILE A 65 6.69 3.40 14.83
N ALA A 66 6.55 4.61 15.39
CA ALA A 66 6.22 5.81 14.64
C ALA A 66 7.31 6.17 13.62
N VAL A 67 8.58 6.14 14.02
CA VAL A 67 9.73 6.38 13.13
C VAL A 67 9.81 5.32 12.04
N ALA A 68 9.67 4.03 12.39
CA ALA A 68 9.68 2.96 11.40
C ALA A 68 8.55 3.12 10.38
N THR A 69 7.35 3.47 10.84
CA THR A 69 6.19 3.72 9.98
C THR A 69 6.41 4.95 9.09
N ALA A 70 7.00 6.03 9.61
CA ALA A 70 7.36 7.21 8.83
C ALA A 70 8.35 6.85 7.70
N VAL A 71 9.37 6.03 7.97
CA VAL A 71 10.31 5.56 6.94
C VAL A 71 9.60 4.70 5.89
N VAL A 72 8.72 3.78 6.30
CA VAL A 72 7.95 2.95 5.37
C VAL A 72 7.02 3.80 4.50
N THR A 73 6.39 4.83 5.05
CA THR A 73 5.51 5.73 4.27
C THR A 73 6.27 6.52 3.21
N VAL A 74 7.55 6.87 3.42
CA VAL A 74 8.41 7.44 2.36
C VAL A 74 8.54 6.47 1.18
N VAL A 75 8.72 5.18 1.44
CA VAL A 75 8.76 4.15 0.39
C VAL A 75 7.42 4.10 -0.37
N HIS A 76 6.30 4.20 0.35
CA HIS A 76 4.99 4.26 -0.30
C HIS A 76 4.78 5.53 -1.14
N VAL A 77 5.31 6.69 -0.73
CA VAL A 77 5.32 7.92 -1.55
C VAL A 77 6.09 7.67 -2.86
N LEU A 78 7.29 7.09 -2.79
CA LEU A 78 8.10 6.79 -3.98
C LEU A 78 7.39 5.78 -4.91
N LEU A 79 6.74 4.77 -4.34
CA LEU A 79 5.94 3.81 -5.10
C LEU A 79 4.74 4.49 -5.79
N ALA A 80 4.02 5.37 -5.09
CA ALA A 80 2.89 6.10 -5.65
C ALA A 80 3.32 7.03 -6.80
N LEU A 81 4.44 7.74 -6.64
CA LEU A 81 5.03 8.56 -7.70
C LEU A 81 5.48 7.70 -8.90
N THR A 82 6.06 6.53 -8.63
CA THR A 82 6.45 5.57 -9.68
C THR A 82 5.24 5.09 -10.46
N LEU A 83 4.13 4.76 -9.78
CA LEU A 83 2.89 4.37 -10.44
C LEU A 83 2.35 5.51 -11.31
N LEU A 84 2.19 6.72 -10.75
CA LEU A 84 1.69 7.87 -11.48
C LEU A 84 2.53 8.17 -12.72
N PHE A 85 3.86 8.25 -12.56
CA PHE A 85 4.78 8.45 -13.68
C PHE A 85 4.63 7.37 -14.75
N SER A 86 4.55 6.10 -14.33
CA SER A 86 4.44 4.97 -15.26
C SER A 86 3.10 4.95 -15.99
N VAL A 87 2.01 5.34 -15.34
CA VAL A 87 0.69 5.44 -15.97
C VAL A 87 0.64 6.63 -16.95
N PHE A 88 1.16 7.81 -16.57
CA PHE A 88 1.20 8.96 -17.47
C PHE A 88 2.12 8.76 -18.68
N LYS A 89 3.24 8.06 -18.51
CA LYS A 89 4.18 7.75 -19.59
C LYS A 89 3.87 6.42 -20.29
N ARG A 90 2.78 5.74 -19.93
CA ARG A 90 2.40 4.43 -20.46
C ARG A 90 3.59 3.44 -20.48
N LYS A 91 4.33 3.37 -19.36
CA LYS A 91 5.45 2.45 -19.18
C LYS A 91 5.00 1.19 -18.45
N SER A 92 4.75 0.11 -19.18
CA SER A 92 4.28 -1.17 -18.64
C SER A 92 5.20 -1.76 -17.56
N CYS A 93 6.51 -1.63 -17.73
CA CYS A 93 7.51 -2.10 -16.75
C CYS A 93 7.30 -1.49 -15.35
N GLY A 94 7.11 -0.17 -15.26
CA GLY A 94 6.96 0.50 -13.97
C GLY A 94 5.62 0.17 -13.29
N ILE A 95 4.55 -0.01 -14.05
CA ILE A 95 3.25 -0.48 -13.54
C ILE A 95 3.39 -1.89 -12.98
N ARG A 96 4.07 -2.79 -13.71
CA ARG A 96 4.36 -4.15 -13.25
C ARG A 96 5.15 -4.18 -11.95
N VAL A 97 6.21 -3.38 -11.85
CA VAL A 97 7.01 -3.28 -10.62
C VAL A 97 6.14 -2.87 -9.45
N TRP A 98 5.31 -1.83 -9.62
CA TRP A 98 4.40 -1.38 -8.57
C TRP A 98 3.44 -2.50 -8.12
N VAL A 99 2.82 -3.22 -9.07
CA VAL A 99 1.89 -4.33 -8.76
C VAL A 99 2.59 -5.39 -7.92
N TRP A 100 3.78 -5.84 -8.35
CA TRP A 100 4.54 -6.86 -7.62
C TRP A 100 4.92 -6.42 -6.21
N VAL A 101 5.46 -5.21 -6.07
CA VAL A 101 5.86 -4.68 -4.76
C VAL A 101 4.65 -4.56 -3.84
N MET A 102 3.53 -4.01 -4.31
CA MET A 102 2.32 -3.87 -3.50
C MET A 102 1.68 -5.22 -3.15
N SER A 103 1.71 -6.21 -4.04
CA SER A 103 1.27 -7.57 -3.74
C SER A 103 2.12 -8.21 -2.63
N VAL A 104 3.45 -8.09 -2.73
CA VAL A 104 4.37 -8.62 -1.71
C VAL A 104 4.15 -7.93 -0.36
N LEU A 105 4.05 -6.59 -0.35
CA LEU A 105 3.78 -5.83 0.88
C LEU A 105 2.44 -6.22 1.51
N CYS A 106 1.39 -6.39 0.70
CA CYS A 106 0.07 -6.80 1.17
C CYS A 106 0.10 -8.20 1.82
N VAL A 107 0.74 -9.17 1.17
CA VAL A 107 0.89 -10.53 1.71
C VAL A 107 1.76 -10.53 2.96
N ALA A 108 2.87 -9.79 2.97
CA ALA A 108 3.74 -9.68 4.14
C ALA A 108 3.01 -9.04 5.34
N ALA A 109 2.21 -8.01 5.12
CA ALA A 109 1.40 -7.38 6.17
C ALA A 109 0.35 -8.36 6.73
N LEU A 110 -0.36 -9.10 5.87
CA LEU A 110 -1.30 -10.14 6.29
C LEU A 110 -0.61 -11.22 7.13
N LEU A 111 0.53 -11.73 6.67
CA LEU A 111 1.31 -12.73 7.40
C LEU A 111 1.79 -12.20 8.75
N CYS A 112 2.25 -10.95 8.80
CA CYS A 112 2.67 -10.31 10.05
C CYS A 112 1.53 -10.27 11.06
N ILE A 113 0.33 -9.85 10.65
CA ILE A 113 -0.86 -9.82 11.51
C ILE A 113 -1.21 -11.23 12.00
N VAL A 114 -1.25 -12.21 11.10
CA VAL A 114 -1.55 -13.61 11.46
C VAL A 114 -0.55 -14.16 12.48
N VAL A 115 0.75 -13.92 12.28
CA VAL A 115 1.80 -14.35 13.21
C VAL A 115 1.66 -13.64 14.56
N LEU A 116 1.42 -12.32 14.56
CA LEU A 116 1.25 -11.57 15.81
C LEU A 116 0.04 -12.06 16.61
N VAL A 117 -1.08 -12.33 15.94
CA VAL A 117 -2.29 -12.91 16.56
C VAL A 117 -2.01 -14.33 17.06
N ALA A 118 -1.27 -15.15 16.32
CA ALA A 118 -0.93 -16.50 16.74
C ALA A 118 -0.01 -16.53 17.96
N MET A 119 0.92 -15.58 18.08
CA MET A 119 1.87 -15.53 19.20
C MET A 119 1.29 -14.91 20.47
N HIS A 120 0.48 -13.86 20.34
CA HIS A 120 0.00 -13.08 21.49
C HIS A 120 -1.49 -13.31 21.80
N GLY A 121 -2.21 -14.04 20.94
CA GLY A 121 -3.65 -14.21 21.04
C GLY A 121 -4.41 -12.93 20.71
N LEU A 122 -5.72 -12.96 20.95
CA LEU A 122 -6.59 -11.80 20.85
C LEU A 122 -6.99 -11.39 22.26
N SER A 123 -6.68 -10.15 22.64
CA SER A 123 -7.07 -9.55 23.92
C SER A 123 -8.01 -8.38 23.66
N GLY A 124 -9.16 -8.34 24.35
CA GLY A 124 -10.15 -7.27 24.22
C GLY A 124 -11.59 -7.78 24.33
N SER A 125 -12.56 -6.87 24.25
CA SER A 125 -13.97 -7.27 24.15
C SER A 125 -14.22 -7.97 22.82
N GLY A 126 -15.18 -8.91 22.77
CA GLY A 126 -15.60 -9.55 21.52
C GLY A 126 -16.05 -8.54 20.46
N SER A 127 -16.62 -7.40 20.88
CA SER A 127 -16.96 -6.28 19.99
C SER A 127 -15.73 -5.67 19.31
N ASP A 128 -14.65 -5.46 20.06
CA ASP A 128 -13.45 -4.79 19.59
C ASP A 128 -12.69 -5.69 18.61
N ILE A 129 -12.67 -6.99 18.91
CA ILE A 129 -12.12 -8.03 18.04
C ILE A 129 -12.90 -8.08 16.72
N PHE A 130 -14.23 -8.08 16.77
CA PHE A 130 -15.07 -8.09 15.57
C PHE A 130 -14.87 -6.83 14.72
N LEU A 131 -14.82 -5.64 15.35
CA LEU A 131 -14.63 -4.38 14.66
C LEU A 131 -13.25 -4.33 13.98
N SER A 132 -12.19 -4.76 14.68
CA SER A 132 -10.83 -4.84 14.14
C SER A 132 -10.74 -5.83 12.95
N PHE A 133 -11.45 -6.96 13.04
CA PHE A 133 -11.54 -7.91 11.94
C PHE A 133 -12.24 -7.31 10.72
N LEU A 134 -13.38 -6.65 10.92
CA LEU A 134 -14.14 -6.01 9.84
C LEU A 134 -13.31 -4.89 9.18
N GLU A 135 -12.62 -4.08 9.98
CA GLU A 135 -11.69 -3.06 9.50
C GLU A 135 -10.59 -3.67 8.64
N GLY A 136 -9.94 -4.74 9.13
CA GLY A 136 -8.92 -5.47 8.38
C GLY A 136 -9.46 -6.04 7.07
N LEU A 137 -10.63 -6.67 7.10
CA LEU A 137 -11.28 -7.23 5.90
C LEU A 137 -11.54 -6.15 4.85
N VAL A 138 -12.08 -5.00 5.26
CA VAL A 138 -12.34 -3.86 4.36
C VAL A 138 -11.02 -3.31 3.82
N PHE A 139 -10.03 -3.11 4.68
CA PHE A 139 -8.72 -2.58 4.29
C PHE A 139 -8.02 -3.48 3.26
N PHE A 140 -7.84 -4.76 3.56
CA PHE A 140 -7.19 -5.70 2.66
C PHE A 140 -8.01 -5.97 1.39
N GLY A 141 -9.34 -5.97 1.50
CA GLY A 141 -10.24 -6.07 0.35
C GLY A 141 -10.08 -4.91 -0.64
N VAL A 142 -10.10 -3.67 -0.13
CA VAL A 142 -9.88 -2.46 -0.93
C VAL A 142 -8.48 -2.46 -1.55
N MET A 143 -7.45 -2.83 -0.78
CA MET A 143 -6.08 -2.93 -1.29
C MET A 143 -5.94 -3.97 -2.40
N ALA A 144 -6.52 -5.16 -2.23
CA ALA A 144 -6.53 -6.20 -3.25
C ALA A 144 -7.25 -5.71 -4.52
N TYR A 145 -8.37 -5.01 -4.38
CA TYR A 145 -9.10 -4.42 -5.51
C TYR A 145 -8.26 -3.38 -6.27
N CYS A 146 -7.59 -2.47 -5.55
CA CYS A 146 -6.68 -1.48 -6.16
C CYS A 146 -5.54 -2.16 -6.95
N ILE A 147 -4.91 -3.20 -6.37
CA ILE A 147 -3.86 -3.97 -7.03
C ILE A 147 -4.40 -4.64 -8.31
N LEU A 148 -5.57 -5.28 -8.24
CA LEU A 148 -6.20 -5.92 -9.39
C LEU A 148 -6.56 -4.92 -10.49
N CYS A 149 -7.03 -3.73 -10.14
CA CYS A 149 -7.32 -2.67 -11.11
C CYS A 149 -6.06 -2.24 -11.87
N VAL A 150 -4.97 -1.94 -11.14
CA VAL A 150 -3.70 -1.53 -11.75
C VAL A 150 -3.08 -2.67 -12.57
N ASN A 151 -3.17 -3.91 -12.09
CA ASN A 151 -2.71 -5.08 -12.84
C ASN A 151 -3.52 -5.28 -14.13
N SER A 152 -4.83 -5.06 -14.10
CA SER A 152 -5.69 -5.14 -15.28
C SER A 152 -5.31 -4.08 -16.31
N TYR A 153 -4.99 -2.86 -15.87
CA TYR A 153 -4.44 -1.81 -16.75
C TYR A 153 -3.08 -2.20 -17.35
N TYR A 154 -2.18 -2.80 -16.56
CA TYR A 154 -0.90 -3.33 -17.05
C TYR A 154 -1.10 -4.38 -18.15
N LEU A 155 -2.00 -5.34 -17.95
CA LEU A 155 -2.29 -6.39 -18.94
C LEU A 155 -2.86 -5.79 -20.24
N MET A 156 -3.75 -4.80 -20.12
CA MET A 156 -4.29 -4.07 -21.27
C MET A 156 -3.18 -3.34 -22.05
N LEU A 157 -2.30 -2.63 -21.34
CA LEU A 157 -1.20 -1.89 -21.96
C LEU A 157 -0.20 -2.83 -22.64
N LYS A 158 0.16 -3.92 -21.96
CA LYS A 158 1.06 -4.93 -22.52
C LYS A 158 0.46 -5.61 -23.76
N SER A 159 -0.84 -5.92 -23.73
CA SER A 159 -1.55 -6.46 -24.90
C SER A 159 -1.48 -5.49 -26.08
N ALA A 160 -1.64 -4.18 -25.83
CA ALA A 160 -1.50 -3.16 -26.88
C ALA A 160 -0.05 -3.10 -27.43
N GLU A 161 0.96 -3.12 -26.56
CA GLU A 161 2.38 -3.14 -26.92
C GLU A 161 2.73 -4.38 -27.79
N ASP A 162 2.23 -5.56 -27.41
CA ASP A 162 2.47 -6.81 -28.14
C ASP A 162 1.81 -6.82 -29.54
N MET A 163 0.69 -6.10 -29.70
CA MET A 163 -0.05 -5.99 -30.97
C MET A 163 0.54 -4.96 -31.94
N GLU A 164 1.27 -3.95 -31.44
CA GLU A 164 1.98 -2.97 -32.28
C GLU A 164 3.18 -3.60 -33.03
N GLY A 165 3.58 -4.83 -32.66
CA GLY A 165 4.69 -5.55 -33.26
C GLY A 165 6.05 -4.96 -32.89
N PRO A 166 7.18 -5.65 -33.17
CA PRO A 166 8.49 -5.06 -32.93
C PRO A 166 8.59 -3.74 -33.69
N HIS A 167 9.01 -2.66 -33.00
CA HIS A 167 9.42 -1.43 -33.66
C HIS A 167 10.33 -1.86 -34.82
N LYS A 168 9.86 -1.64 -36.06
CA LYS A 168 10.70 -1.87 -37.24
C LYS A 168 11.98 -1.09 -36.97
N SER A 169 13.08 -1.81 -36.74
CA SER A 169 14.41 -1.24 -36.75
C SER A 169 14.64 -0.76 -38.17
N VAL A 170 14.22 0.46 -38.43
CA VAL A 170 14.79 1.22 -39.52
C VAL A 170 16.17 1.61 -38.98
N TYR A 171 17.20 1.08 -39.65
CA TYR A 171 18.64 1.12 -39.35
C TYR A 171 19.20 -0.10 -38.63
#